data_AF-A0A6H0QCB8-F1
#
_entry.id   AF-A0A6H0QCB8-F1
#
_cell.length_a   1.000
_cell.length_b   1.000
_cell.length_c   1.000
_cell.angle_alpha   90.00
_cell.angle_beta   90.00
_cell.angle_gamma   90.00
#
_symmetry.space_group_name_H-M   'P 1'
#
loop_
_entity.id
_entity.type
_entity.pdbx_description
1 polymer ?
#
loop_
_entity_poly.entity_id
_entity_poly.type
_entity_poly.pdbx_seq_one_letter_code
_entity_poly.pdbx_strand_id
1 'polypeptide(L)'
;MSIPALKTACAISWGELVYDTEVPLQTKDNLKIAFEAVDKLLTKYNIIINHPITVVVAANNAESYIQALMSHGKMSRTQAEDKIKSVNLGLSNSREPLIIIRYYPYRQQTGQGTSRQIHPPEEGFHTLPHEVFHQVQNQYGRRRMNWMVEGPAELFKFIAIEAAGIRGVAHSVQRYEQEIRKNGKIPDTRQLASYDYKDWISLGYHKYPVYQMAAVMTYRLLGDNGFEKLLSYYQLLHDGVDRDQAFNNVFGIQLTDFLADMNDYFNKLCSSYP
;
A
#
# COMPACT_ATOMS: atom_id res chain seq x y z
N MET A 1 -25.90 22.15 -7.24
CA MET A 1 -26.02 20.71 -6.94
C MET A 1 -25.64 20.51 -5.49
N SER A 2 -26.54 19.97 -4.69
CA SER A 2 -26.32 19.70 -3.26
C SER A 2 -25.49 18.42 -3.10
N ILE A 3 -24.38 18.52 -2.39
CA ILE A 3 -23.53 17.38 -2.02
C ILE A 3 -24.34 16.52 -1.03
N PRO A 4 -24.49 15.20 -1.25
CA PRO A 4 -25.14 14.32 -0.29
C PRO A 4 -24.40 14.37 1.05
N ALA A 5 -25.15 14.53 2.15
CA ALA A 5 -24.57 14.52 3.49
C ALA A 5 -23.99 13.12 3.80
N LEU A 6 -22.67 13.06 3.88
CA LEU A 6 -21.93 11.87 4.30
C LEU A 6 -22.21 11.62 5.79
N LYS A 7 -22.51 10.36 6.16
CA LYS A 7 -22.72 9.95 7.55
C LYS A 7 -21.43 9.37 8.13
N THR A 8 -20.94 9.95 9.22
CA THR A 8 -19.79 9.43 9.99
C THR A 8 -20.17 8.14 10.70
N ALA A 9 -19.43 7.05 10.46
CA ALA A 9 -19.80 5.71 10.94
C ALA A 9 -18.87 5.13 12.03
N CYS A 10 -17.66 5.66 12.19
CA CYS A 10 -16.71 5.26 13.25
C CYS A 10 -15.61 6.32 13.36
N ALA A 11 -15.39 6.87 14.56
CA ALA A 11 -14.28 7.79 14.83
C ALA A 11 -13.38 7.17 15.91
N ILE A 12 -12.13 6.90 15.55
CA ILE A 12 -11.04 6.53 16.47
C ILE A 12 -10.02 7.67 16.42
N SER A 13 -9.15 7.78 17.43
CA SER A 13 -8.19 8.89 17.59
C SER A 13 -7.36 9.22 16.34
N TRP A 14 -7.10 8.24 15.46
CA TRP A 14 -6.29 8.43 14.25
C TRP A 14 -7.07 8.77 12.99
N GLY A 15 -8.40 8.62 12.95
CA GLY A 15 -9.17 8.88 11.72
C GLY A 15 -10.65 8.51 11.76
N GLU A 16 -11.31 8.65 10.61
CA GLU A 16 -12.71 8.33 10.41
C GLU A 16 -12.97 7.63 9.07
N LEU A 17 -14.01 6.80 9.04
CA LEU A 17 -14.54 6.17 7.82
C LEU A 17 -15.81 6.88 7.36
N VAL A 18 -15.79 7.29 6.09
CA VAL A 18 -16.87 8.01 5.42
C VAL A 18 -17.27 7.23 4.17
N TYR A 19 -18.53 6.88 4.05
CA TYR A 19 -19.02 6.00 2.98
C TYR A 19 -20.01 6.69 2.06
N ASP A 20 -19.92 6.38 0.77
CA ASP A 20 -21.05 6.57 -0.13
C ASP A 20 -22.24 5.71 0.31
N THR A 21 -23.45 6.20 0.00
CA THR A 21 -24.70 5.51 0.36
C THR A 21 -24.80 4.11 -0.24
N GLU A 22 -24.21 3.91 -1.42
CA GLU A 22 -24.27 2.66 -2.19
C GLU A 22 -23.24 1.60 -1.73
N VAL A 23 -22.32 1.92 -0.82
CA VAL A 23 -21.37 0.94 -0.29
C VAL A 23 -22.14 -0.13 0.51
N PRO A 24 -22.03 -1.44 0.16
CA PRO A 24 -22.72 -2.51 0.84
C PRO A 24 -22.35 -2.61 2.33
N LEU A 25 -23.29 -3.05 3.16
CA LEU A 25 -23.07 -3.22 4.60
C LEU A 25 -21.88 -4.16 4.89
N GLN A 26 -21.79 -5.28 4.18
CA GLN A 26 -20.66 -6.21 4.34
C GLN A 26 -19.29 -5.55 4.09
N THR A 27 -19.19 -4.69 3.07
CA THR A 27 -17.96 -3.94 2.78
C THR A 27 -17.65 -2.95 3.89
N LYS A 28 -18.68 -2.28 4.44
CA LYS A 28 -18.53 -1.38 5.61
C LYS A 28 -17.97 -2.15 6.81
N ASP A 29 -18.53 -3.32 7.11
CA ASP A 29 -18.07 -4.19 8.20
C ASP A 29 -16.64 -4.68 7.98
N ASN A 30 -16.30 -5.13 6.77
CA ASN A 30 -14.94 -5.55 6.42
C ASN A 30 -13.92 -4.41 6.60
N LEU A 31 -14.26 -3.19 6.15
CA LEU A 31 -13.40 -2.01 6.31
C LEU A 31 -13.29 -1.60 7.77
N LYS A 32 -14.35 -1.75 8.58
CA LYS A 32 -14.29 -1.51 10.02
C LYS A 32 -13.31 -2.46 10.71
N ILE A 33 -13.33 -3.75 10.37
CA ILE A 33 -12.37 -4.73 10.90
C ILE A 33 -10.93 -4.34 10.51
N ALA A 34 -10.70 -3.93 9.26
CA ALA A 34 -9.39 -3.46 8.82
C ALA A 34 -8.95 -2.18 9.54
N PHE A 35 -9.88 -1.25 9.77
CA PHE A 35 -9.64 0.00 10.48
C PHE A 35 -9.25 -0.24 11.95
N GLU A 36 -9.94 -1.16 12.64
CA GLU A 36 -9.60 -1.57 14.00
C GLU A 36 -8.26 -2.33 14.07
N ALA A 37 -7.93 -3.13 13.05
CA ALA A 37 -6.62 -3.78 12.97
C ALA A 37 -5.49 -2.75 12.80
N VAL A 38 -5.69 -1.73 11.96
CA VAL A 38 -4.76 -0.61 11.80
C VAL A 38 -4.58 0.14 13.12
N ASP A 39 -5.66 0.46 13.85
CA ASP A 39 -5.59 1.11 15.17
C ASP A 39 -4.68 0.35 16.15
N LYS A 40 -4.85 -0.97 16.23
CA LYS A 40 -4.00 -1.84 17.05
C LYS A 40 -2.54 -1.78 16.63
N LEU A 41 -2.25 -1.72 15.33
CA LEU A 41 -0.88 -1.63 14.83
C LEU A 41 -0.25 -0.28 15.08
N LEU A 42 -0.99 0.82 14.87
CA LEU A 42 -0.52 2.16 15.20
C LEU A 42 -0.15 2.23 16.69
N THR A 43 -0.99 1.67 17.57
CA THR A 43 -0.70 1.56 19.01
C THR A 43 0.51 0.68 19.28
N LYS A 44 0.57 -0.54 18.70
CA LYS A 44 1.67 -1.50 18.90
C LYS A 44 3.03 -0.90 18.55
N TYR A 45 3.11 -0.16 17.44
CA TYR A 45 4.34 0.44 16.94
C TYR A 45 4.56 1.88 17.43
N ASN A 46 3.72 2.37 18.35
CA ASN A 46 3.77 3.73 18.87
C ASN A 46 3.80 4.80 17.75
N ILE A 47 3.03 4.56 16.67
CA ILE A 47 2.91 5.49 15.55
C ILE A 47 1.82 6.50 15.90
N ILE A 48 2.22 7.76 16.02
CA ILE A 48 1.31 8.89 16.22
C ILE A 48 0.92 9.44 14.86
N ILE A 49 -0.39 9.50 14.60
CA ILE A 49 -0.95 10.20 13.45
C ILE A 49 -1.19 11.66 13.85
N ASN A 50 -0.41 12.58 13.27
CA ASN A 50 -0.40 14.00 13.63
C ASN A 50 -1.70 14.72 13.28
N HIS A 51 -2.41 14.21 12.27
CA HIS A 51 -3.69 14.75 11.81
C HIS A 51 -4.65 13.59 11.54
N PRO A 52 -5.85 13.57 12.16
CA PRO A 52 -6.83 12.53 11.90
C PRO A 52 -7.10 12.36 10.40
N ILE A 53 -7.05 11.12 9.94
CA ILE A 53 -7.21 10.78 8.52
C ILE A 53 -8.69 10.56 8.20
N THR A 54 -9.23 11.30 7.23
CA THR A 54 -10.54 10.98 6.66
C THR A 54 -10.37 9.94 5.56
N VAL A 55 -11.04 8.79 5.70
CA VAL A 55 -11.08 7.73 4.69
C VAL A 55 -12.43 7.76 3.98
N VAL A 56 -12.44 8.24 2.74
CA VAL A 56 -13.63 8.25 1.88
C VAL A 56 -13.70 6.96 1.08
N VAL A 57 -14.80 6.23 1.20
CA VAL A 57 -15.04 4.96 0.53
C VAL A 57 -16.12 5.16 -0.53
N ALA A 58 -15.67 5.23 -1.78
CA ALA A 58 -16.53 5.39 -2.93
C ALA A 58 -17.14 4.06 -3.36
N ALA A 59 -18.35 4.12 -3.93
CA ALA A 59 -19.01 2.95 -4.52
C ALA A 59 -18.19 2.30 -5.65
N ASN A 60 -18.43 1.02 -5.96
CA ASN A 60 -17.71 0.31 -7.03
C ASN A 60 -18.19 0.68 -8.44
N ASN A 61 -18.20 1.95 -8.76
CA ASN A 61 -18.37 2.43 -10.12
C ASN A 61 -17.39 3.58 -10.38
N ALA A 62 -16.95 3.69 -11.64
CA ALA A 62 -15.91 4.64 -12.01
C ALA A 62 -16.34 6.09 -11.73
N GLU A 63 -17.61 6.43 -11.99
CA GLU A 63 -18.11 7.79 -11.78
C GLU A 63 -18.11 8.18 -10.30
N SER A 64 -18.54 7.30 -9.38
CA SER A 64 -18.52 7.60 -7.94
C SER A 64 -17.10 7.84 -7.44
N TYR A 65 -16.14 7.03 -7.90
CA TYR A 65 -14.74 7.25 -7.56
C TYR A 65 -14.17 8.55 -8.18
N ILE A 66 -14.52 8.88 -9.43
CA ILE A 66 -14.18 10.17 -10.05
C ILE A 66 -14.76 11.32 -9.23
N GLN A 67 -16.03 11.24 -8.83
CA GLN A 67 -16.68 12.28 -8.02
C GLN A 67 -15.99 12.44 -6.67
N ALA A 68 -15.63 11.34 -5.99
CA ALA A 68 -14.89 11.39 -4.73
C ALA A 68 -13.50 12.04 -4.90
N LEU A 69 -12.77 11.69 -5.97
CA LEU A 69 -11.49 12.32 -6.31
C LEU A 69 -11.63 13.83 -6.60
N MET A 70 -12.73 14.24 -7.21
CA MET A 70 -13.01 15.65 -7.49
C MET A 70 -13.42 16.40 -6.22
N SER A 71 -14.39 15.90 -5.45
CA SER A 71 -14.97 16.59 -4.31
C SER A 71 -14.03 16.63 -3.11
N HIS A 72 -13.35 15.52 -2.80
CA HIS A 72 -12.47 15.41 -1.66
C HIS A 72 -11.00 15.60 -2.05
N GLY A 73 -10.59 14.98 -3.16
CA GLY A 73 -9.21 15.06 -3.65
C GLY A 73 -8.86 16.37 -4.36
N LYS A 74 -9.84 17.26 -4.58
CA LYS A 74 -9.71 18.56 -5.28
C LYS A 74 -9.09 18.42 -6.68
N MET A 75 -9.33 17.28 -7.33
CA MET A 75 -8.87 17.03 -8.69
C MET A 75 -9.84 17.62 -9.71
N SER A 76 -9.32 18.05 -10.87
CA SER A 76 -10.19 18.25 -12.03
C SER A 76 -10.73 16.90 -12.53
N ARG A 77 -11.83 16.92 -13.29
CA ARG A 77 -12.39 15.70 -13.88
C ARG A 77 -11.35 14.95 -14.72
N THR A 78 -10.60 15.67 -15.55
CA THR A 78 -9.52 15.09 -16.37
C THR A 78 -8.45 14.41 -15.52
N GLN A 79 -8.00 15.06 -14.42
CA GLN A 79 -7.02 14.47 -13.50
C GLN A 79 -7.57 13.21 -12.83
N ALA A 80 -8.83 13.22 -12.40
CA ALA A 80 -9.48 12.06 -11.81
C ALA A 80 -9.61 10.90 -12.82
N GLU A 81 -10.04 11.18 -14.05
CA GLU A 81 -10.15 10.21 -15.14
C GLU A 81 -8.79 9.59 -15.51
N ASP A 82 -7.72 10.37 -15.51
CA ASP A 82 -6.37 9.85 -15.74
C ASP A 82 -5.86 9.05 -14.54
N LYS A 83 -6.22 9.45 -13.32
CA LYS A 83 -5.84 8.73 -12.10
C LYS A 83 -6.44 7.33 -12.08
N ILE A 84 -7.72 7.16 -12.43
CA ILE A 84 -8.38 5.84 -12.44
C ILE A 84 -7.86 4.88 -13.53
N LYS A 85 -7.04 5.36 -14.49
CA LYS A 85 -6.34 4.50 -15.46
C LYS A 85 -5.06 3.90 -14.88
N SER A 86 -4.44 4.58 -13.93
CA SER A 86 -3.13 4.24 -13.35
C SER A 86 -3.22 3.67 -11.94
N VAL A 87 -4.25 4.05 -11.17
CA VAL A 87 -4.47 3.62 -9.79
C VAL A 87 -5.95 3.32 -9.59
N ASN A 88 -6.28 2.04 -9.45
CA ASN A 88 -7.66 1.59 -9.62
C ASN A 88 -8.42 1.38 -8.30
N LEU A 89 -7.74 1.40 -7.15
CA LEU A 89 -8.29 0.89 -5.89
C LEU A 89 -8.20 1.86 -4.71
N GLY A 90 -7.20 2.73 -4.64
CA GLY A 90 -7.01 3.66 -3.54
C GLY A 90 -6.11 4.83 -3.88
N LEU A 91 -6.19 5.89 -3.09
CA LEU A 91 -5.29 7.02 -3.13
C LEU A 91 -5.10 7.56 -1.73
N SER A 92 -3.86 7.58 -1.26
CA SER A 92 -3.42 8.41 -0.14
C SER A 92 -2.98 9.79 -0.64
N ASN A 93 -3.66 10.85 -0.20
CA ASN A 93 -3.29 12.22 -0.56
C ASN A 93 -2.02 12.63 0.20
N SER A 94 -0.97 13.02 -0.52
CA SER A 94 0.30 13.40 0.11
C SER A 94 0.30 14.78 0.78
N ARG A 95 -0.75 15.59 0.59
CA ARG A 95 -0.84 16.97 1.09
C ARG A 95 -1.89 17.16 2.19
N GLU A 96 -2.81 16.22 2.31
CA GLU A 96 -3.95 16.29 3.22
C GLU A 96 -4.13 14.91 3.87
N PRO A 97 -4.60 14.84 5.13
CA PRO A 97 -4.85 13.58 5.82
C PRO A 97 -6.12 12.92 5.26
N LEU A 98 -6.06 12.51 3.99
CA LEU A 98 -7.18 12.03 3.21
C LEU A 98 -6.77 10.77 2.44
N ILE A 99 -7.60 9.74 2.57
CA ILE A 99 -7.53 8.55 1.75
C ILE A 99 -8.85 8.42 1.01
N ILE A 100 -8.80 8.12 -0.28
CA ILE A 100 -9.99 7.82 -1.09
C ILE A 100 -9.85 6.40 -1.61
N ILE A 101 -10.77 5.52 -1.25
CA ILE A 101 -10.79 4.10 -1.64
C ILE A 101 -11.96 3.87 -2.58
N ARG A 102 -11.70 3.21 -3.70
CA ARG A 102 -12.75 2.59 -4.49
C ARG A 102 -12.96 1.19 -3.97
N TYR A 103 -14.09 0.91 -3.31
CA TYR A 103 -14.35 -0.46 -2.90
C TYR A 103 -14.55 -1.33 -4.14
N TYR A 104 -14.10 -2.59 -4.08
CA TYR A 104 -14.28 -3.56 -5.16
C TYR A 104 -14.93 -4.83 -4.59
N PRO A 105 -16.15 -5.21 -5.02
CA PRO A 105 -16.87 -6.34 -4.48
C PRO A 105 -16.17 -7.64 -4.82
N TYR A 106 -16.41 -8.62 -3.95
CA TYR A 106 -15.96 -10.02 -3.93
C TYR A 106 -16.08 -10.85 -5.24
N ARG A 107 -16.61 -10.35 -6.36
CA ARG A 107 -16.64 -11.09 -7.64
C ARG A 107 -16.61 -10.18 -8.87
N GLN A 108 -15.62 -10.38 -9.73
CA GLN A 108 -15.88 -10.45 -11.16
C GLN A 108 -15.27 -11.74 -11.71
N GLN A 109 -16.14 -12.66 -12.15
CA GLN A 109 -15.77 -13.60 -13.20
C GLN A 109 -15.62 -12.77 -14.47
N THR A 110 -14.40 -12.39 -14.83
CA THR A 110 -14.12 -12.13 -16.24
C THR A 110 -14.05 -13.49 -16.92
N GLY A 111 -14.80 -13.67 -18.02
CA GLY A 111 -14.85 -14.93 -18.79
C GLY A 111 -13.51 -15.36 -19.42
N GLN A 112 -12.39 -14.76 -19.00
CA GLN A 112 -11.04 -15.10 -19.40
C GLN A 112 -10.13 -15.03 -18.18
N GLY A 113 -9.95 -16.18 -17.53
CA GLY A 113 -8.78 -16.58 -16.73
C GLY A 113 -8.29 -15.63 -15.64
N THR A 114 -8.44 -16.09 -14.39
CA THR A 114 -7.88 -15.55 -13.13
C THR A 114 -8.76 -14.54 -12.36
N SER A 115 -9.92 -15.00 -11.88
CA SER A 115 -10.58 -14.31 -10.76
C SER A 115 -9.74 -14.50 -9.48
N ARG A 116 -9.11 -13.45 -8.98
CA ARG A 116 -8.52 -13.44 -7.63
C ARG A 116 -9.69 -13.36 -6.64
N GLN A 117 -10.06 -14.48 -6.04
CA GLN A 117 -11.13 -14.53 -5.04
C GLN A 117 -10.60 -13.92 -3.73
N ILE A 118 -11.07 -12.72 -3.38
CA ILE A 118 -10.72 -12.05 -2.12
C ILE A 118 -11.81 -12.37 -1.09
N HIS A 119 -11.57 -13.30 -0.18
CA HIS A 119 -12.58 -13.71 0.78
C HIS A 119 -12.81 -12.63 1.85
N PRO A 120 -14.05 -12.29 2.22
CA PRO A 120 -14.29 -11.55 3.46
C PRO A 120 -13.60 -12.24 4.65
N PRO A 121 -12.98 -11.50 5.58
CA PRO A 121 -12.93 -10.03 5.66
C PRO A 121 -11.75 -9.37 4.91
N GLU A 122 -10.95 -10.12 4.13
CA GLU A 122 -9.73 -9.65 3.44
C GLU A 122 -9.98 -8.47 2.47
N GLU A 123 -11.21 -8.29 1.98
CA GLU A 123 -11.60 -7.14 1.14
C GLU A 123 -11.21 -5.79 1.77
N GLY A 124 -11.50 -5.60 3.06
CA GLY A 124 -11.19 -4.34 3.75
C GLY A 124 -9.69 -4.10 3.89
N PHE A 125 -8.90 -5.17 3.90
CA PHE A 125 -7.45 -5.12 4.05
C PHE A 125 -6.72 -4.88 2.73
N HIS A 126 -7.39 -5.03 1.59
CA HIS A 126 -6.71 -4.94 0.29
C HIS A 126 -6.02 -3.59 0.08
N THR A 127 -6.67 -2.50 0.51
CA THR A 127 -6.23 -1.13 0.23
C THR A 127 -6.03 -0.31 1.50
N LEU A 128 -6.93 -0.41 2.49
CA LEU A 128 -6.94 0.53 3.61
C LEU A 128 -5.62 0.57 4.40
N PRO A 129 -5.08 -0.54 4.91
CA PRO A 129 -3.83 -0.48 5.68
C PRO A 129 -2.66 0.06 4.85
N HIS A 130 -2.58 -0.30 3.57
CA HIS A 130 -1.54 0.17 2.65
C HIS A 130 -1.58 1.70 2.53
N GLU A 131 -2.75 2.28 2.25
CA GLU A 131 -2.90 3.73 2.09
C GLU A 131 -2.71 4.50 3.42
N VAL A 132 -3.08 3.90 4.56
CA VAL A 132 -2.79 4.47 5.88
C VAL A 132 -1.29 4.52 6.12
N PHE A 133 -0.54 3.49 5.73
CA PHE A 133 0.91 3.53 5.90
C PHE A 133 1.57 4.61 5.02
N HIS A 134 1.02 4.92 3.85
CA HIS A 134 1.44 6.10 3.10
C HIS A 134 1.20 7.41 3.87
N GLN A 135 0.09 7.53 4.61
CA GLN A 135 -0.12 8.69 5.50
C GLN A 135 0.95 8.76 6.59
N VAL A 136 1.29 7.63 7.23
CA VAL A 136 2.40 7.54 8.20
C VAL A 136 3.71 8.01 7.58
N GLN A 137 4.05 7.50 6.39
CA GLN A 137 5.24 7.90 5.66
C GLN A 137 5.24 9.41 5.37
N ASN A 138 4.12 9.99 4.94
CA ASN A 138 4.05 11.41 4.59
C ASN A 138 4.41 12.35 5.75
N GLN A 139 4.26 11.92 7.01
CA GLN A 139 4.66 12.68 8.19
C GLN A 139 6.19 12.90 8.27
N TYR A 140 6.97 12.00 7.68
CA TYR A 140 8.44 12.03 7.66
C TYR A 140 9.01 12.62 6.36
N GLY A 141 8.20 13.30 5.55
CA GLY A 141 8.63 13.92 4.30
C GLY A 141 8.39 13.05 3.07
N ARG A 142 9.08 13.32 1.95
CA ARG A 142 8.84 12.69 0.63
C ARG A 142 10.08 12.14 -0.08
N ARG A 143 11.28 12.33 0.48
CA ARG A 143 12.53 11.90 -0.15
C ARG A 143 12.76 10.42 0.13
N ARG A 144 12.10 9.55 -0.64
CA ARG A 144 12.18 8.09 -0.48
C ARG A 144 12.29 7.39 -1.82
N MET A 145 13.02 6.28 -1.84
CA MET A 145 13.02 5.37 -2.98
C MET A 145 11.64 4.75 -3.16
N ASN A 146 11.19 4.55 -4.40
CA ASN A 146 9.85 4.05 -4.67
C ASN A 146 9.58 2.68 -4.01
N TRP A 147 10.53 1.75 -4.00
CA TRP A 147 10.33 0.48 -3.29
C TRP A 147 10.23 0.63 -1.77
N MET A 148 10.88 1.64 -1.18
CA MET A 148 10.72 1.98 0.25
C MET A 148 9.47 2.80 0.52
N VAL A 149 8.71 3.21 -0.51
CA VAL A 149 7.36 3.75 -0.37
C VAL A 149 6.36 2.59 -0.41
N GLU A 150 6.40 1.80 -1.48
CA GLU A 150 5.40 0.78 -1.77
C GLU A 150 5.58 -0.52 -0.97
N GLY A 151 6.82 -0.99 -0.81
CA GLY A 151 7.12 -2.25 -0.12
C GLY A 151 6.70 -2.23 1.36
N PRO A 152 7.07 -1.21 2.13
CA PRO A 152 6.61 -1.02 3.51
C PRO A 152 5.09 -0.88 3.65
N ALA A 153 4.40 -0.22 2.72
CA ALA A 153 2.95 -0.11 2.72
C ALA A 153 2.28 -1.48 2.46
N GLU A 154 2.82 -2.27 1.52
CA GLU A 154 2.39 -3.64 1.28
C GLU A 154 2.64 -4.56 2.48
N LEU A 155 3.80 -4.44 3.14
CA LEU A 155 4.11 -5.24 4.31
C LEU A 155 3.22 -4.87 5.50
N PHE A 156 2.96 -3.58 5.73
CA PHE A 156 2.04 -3.14 6.79
C PHE A 156 0.63 -3.70 6.59
N LYS A 157 0.16 -3.79 5.34
CA LYS A 157 -1.06 -4.53 4.99
C LYS A 157 -1.01 -5.99 5.43
N PHE A 158 0.07 -6.70 5.15
CA PHE A 158 0.19 -8.10 5.58
C PHE A 158 0.18 -8.26 7.09
N ILE A 159 0.84 -7.36 7.81
CA ILE A 159 0.83 -7.34 9.28
C ILE A 159 -0.59 -7.07 9.79
N ALA A 160 -1.36 -6.19 9.14
CA ALA A 160 -2.76 -5.93 9.50
C ALA A 160 -3.64 -7.16 9.28
N ILE A 161 -3.45 -7.86 8.15
CA ILE A 161 -4.16 -9.12 7.86
C ILE A 161 -3.85 -10.18 8.93
N GLU A 162 -2.59 -10.29 9.35
CA GLU A 162 -2.17 -11.22 10.41
C GLU A 162 -2.74 -10.83 11.78
N ALA A 163 -2.71 -9.54 12.13
CA ALA A 163 -3.28 -9.02 13.37
C ALA A 163 -4.80 -9.24 13.47
N ALA A 164 -5.48 -9.38 12.34
CA ALA A 164 -6.89 -9.76 12.26
C ALA A 164 -7.14 -11.28 12.27
N GLY A 165 -6.10 -12.10 12.35
CA GLY A 165 -6.20 -13.57 12.39
C GLY A 165 -6.56 -14.21 11.05
N ILE A 166 -6.44 -13.49 9.94
CA ILE A 166 -6.88 -13.95 8.62
C ILE A 166 -5.80 -14.80 7.94
N ARG A 167 -4.56 -14.28 7.88
CA ARG A 167 -3.44 -14.93 7.18
C ARG A 167 -2.11 -14.37 7.67
N GLY A 168 -1.12 -15.25 7.83
CA GLY A 168 0.20 -14.83 8.28
C GLY A 168 0.98 -14.01 7.25
N VAL A 169 1.91 -13.18 7.73
CA VAL A 169 2.78 -12.34 6.89
C VAL A 169 3.62 -13.21 5.95
N ALA A 170 4.30 -14.23 6.49
CA ALA A 170 5.14 -15.14 5.72
C ALA A 170 4.39 -15.82 4.57
N HIS A 171 3.15 -16.26 4.82
CA HIS A 171 2.32 -16.86 3.78
C HIS A 171 1.91 -15.84 2.70
N SER A 172 1.65 -14.58 3.07
CA SER A 172 1.34 -13.52 2.10
C SER A 172 2.55 -13.18 1.22
N VAL A 173 3.74 -13.12 1.82
CA VAL A 173 5.01 -12.93 1.09
C VAL A 173 5.30 -14.09 0.15
N GLN A 174 5.07 -15.34 0.59
CA GLN A 174 5.23 -16.52 -0.27
C GLN A 174 4.34 -16.47 -1.52
N ARG A 175 3.11 -15.94 -1.40
CA ARG A 175 2.24 -15.75 -2.58
C ARG A 175 2.83 -14.72 -3.55
N TYR A 176 3.45 -13.67 -3.05
CA TYR A 176 4.13 -12.68 -3.89
C TYR A 176 5.38 -13.26 -4.55
N GLU A 177 6.15 -14.08 -3.85
CA GLU A 177 7.25 -14.84 -4.45
C GLU A 177 6.76 -15.76 -5.59
N GLN A 178 5.62 -16.42 -5.43
CA GLN A 178 5.01 -17.22 -6.50
C GLN A 178 4.58 -16.36 -7.71
N GLU A 179 4.09 -15.15 -7.49
CA GLU A 179 3.70 -14.23 -8.56
C GLU A 179 4.92 -13.69 -9.33
N ILE A 180 5.98 -13.35 -8.60
CA ILE A 180 7.27 -12.96 -9.21
C ILE A 180 7.81 -14.11 -10.05
N ARG A 181 7.81 -15.32 -9.50
CA ARG A 181 8.22 -16.54 -10.21
C ARG A 181 7.43 -16.75 -11.49
N LYS A 182 6.10 -16.68 -11.43
CA LYS A 182 5.20 -16.85 -12.59
C LYS A 182 5.34 -15.78 -13.66
N ASN A 183 5.73 -14.55 -13.29
CA ASN A 183 5.98 -13.50 -14.27
C ASN A 183 7.16 -13.84 -15.17
N GLY A 184 8.19 -14.49 -14.61
CA GLY A 184 9.38 -14.97 -15.32
C GLY A 184 10.34 -13.86 -15.80
N LYS A 185 9.88 -12.61 -15.86
CA LYS A 185 10.68 -11.43 -16.16
C LYS A 185 10.63 -10.45 -15.01
N ILE A 186 11.79 -9.95 -14.62
CA ILE A 186 11.94 -8.98 -13.55
C ILE A 186 12.91 -7.89 -13.99
N PRO A 187 12.76 -6.65 -13.49
CA PRO A 187 13.74 -5.60 -13.64
C PRO A 187 14.89 -5.82 -12.65
N ASP A 188 15.98 -5.09 -12.86
CA ASP A 188 17.03 -5.00 -11.86
C ASP A 188 16.52 -4.25 -10.63
N THR A 189 16.79 -4.76 -9.42
CA THR A 189 16.37 -4.15 -8.14
C THR A 189 16.89 -2.72 -7.98
N ARG A 190 17.99 -2.35 -8.63
CA ARG A 190 18.49 -0.96 -8.65
C ARG A 190 17.53 -0.01 -9.36
N GLN A 191 16.74 -0.49 -10.33
CA GLN A 191 15.70 0.31 -10.99
C GLN A 191 14.53 0.61 -10.04
N LEU A 192 14.26 -0.28 -9.08
CA LEU A 192 13.24 -0.08 -8.04
C LEU A 192 13.67 0.99 -7.00
N ALA A 193 14.98 1.25 -6.89
CA ALA A 193 15.60 2.22 -5.99
C ALA A 193 15.60 3.67 -6.52
N SER A 194 14.92 3.95 -7.64
CA SER A 194 14.76 5.32 -8.14
C SER A 194 13.91 6.19 -7.20
N TYR A 195 14.18 7.49 -7.21
CA TYR A 195 13.33 8.52 -6.60
C TYR A 195 12.29 9.08 -7.58
N ASP A 196 12.48 8.91 -8.88
CA ASP A 196 11.51 9.37 -9.87
C ASP A 196 10.39 8.34 -9.97
N TYR A 197 9.19 8.74 -9.56
CA TYR A 197 8.01 7.89 -9.66
C TYR A 197 7.67 7.52 -11.11
N LYS A 198 8.13 8.31 -12.11
CA LYS A 198 7.98 7.95 -13.53
C LYS A 198 8.75 6.69 -13.88
N ASP A 199 9.94 6.48 -13.29
CA ASP A 199 10.70 5.26 -13.49
C ASP A 199 9.91 4.07 -12.96
N TRP A 200 9.31 4.19 -11.77
CA TRP A 200 8.46 3.15 -11.20
C TRP A 200 7.25 2.82 -12.08
N ILE A 201 6.54 3.84 -12.57
CA ILE A 201 5.42 3.66 -13.50
C ILE A 201 5.90 2.95 -14.78
N SER A 202 7.08 3.31 -15.29
CA SER A 202 7.65 2.71 -16.51
C SER A 202 7.86 1.20 -16.35
N LEU A 203 8.30 0.75 -15.17
CA LEU A 203 8.44 -0.67 -14.87
C LEU A 203 7.07 -1.39 -14.89
N GLY A 204 6.03 -0.72 -14.41
CA GLY A 204 4.65 -1.21 -14.49
C GLY A 204 4.16 -1.40 -15.93
N TYR A 205 4.51 -0.50 -16.87
CA TYR A 205 4.17 -0.66 -18.29
C TYR A 205 4.83 -1.90 -18.93
N HIS A 206 6.00 -2.31 -18.43
CA HIS A 206 6.67 -3.56 -18.83
C HIS A 206 6.04 -4.81 -18.16
N LYS A 207 4.95 -4.65 -17.40
CA LYS A 207 4.24 -5.70 -16.66
C LYS A 207 5.11 -6.39 -15.62
N TYR A 208 6.13 -5.71 -15.09
CA TYR A 208 6.95 -6.23 -14.01
C TYR A 208 6.19 -6.27 -12.68
N PRO A 209 6.45 -7.26 -11.81
CA PRO A 209 5.77 -7.43 -10.52
C PRO A 209 6.39 -6.53 -9.44
N VAL A 210 6.52 -5.22 -9.70
CA VAL A 210 7.33 -4.31 -8.86
C VAL A 210 6.83 -4.15 -7.43
N TYR A 211 5.51 -4.15 -7.21
CA TYR A 211 4.92 -4.08 -5.87
C TYR A 211 5.22 -5.36 -5.08
N GLN A 212 5.10 -6.53 -5.73
CA GLN A 212 5.43 -7.81 -5.12
C GLN A 212 6.92 -7.87 -4.76
N MET A 213 7.79 -7.43 -5.66
CA MET A 213 9.23 -7.37 -5.42
C MET A 213 9.55 -6.44 -4.24
N ALA A 214 8.99 -5.24 -4.19
CA ALA A 214 9.22 -4.30 -3.10
C ALA A 214 8.75 -4.83 -1.73
N ALA A 215 7.61 -5.52 -1.69
CA ALA A 215 7.11 -6.16 -0.48
C ALA A 215 8.03 -7.29 0.00
N VAL A 216 8.50 -8.15 -0.91
CA VAL A 216 9.47 -9.23 -0.61
C VAL A 216 10.80 -8.64 -0.14
N MET A 217 11.32 -7.62 -0.82
CA MET A 217 12.52 -6.89 -0.38
C MET A 217 12.35 -6.35 1.03
N THR A 218 11.23 -5.68 1.31
CA THR A 218 10.96 -5.14 2.65
C THR A 218 10.90 -6.24 3.70
N TYR A 219 10.20 -7.34 3.44
CA TYR A 219 10.13 -8.47 4.37
C TYR A 219 11.53 -9.04 4.68
N ARG A 220 12.37 -9.22 3.65
CA ARG A 220 13.74 -9.74 3.82
C ARG A 220 14.67 -8.77 4.53
N LEU A 221 14.49 -7.46 4.32
CA LEU A 221 15.27 -6.43 5.02
C LEU A 221 15.00 -6.44 6.53
N LEU A 222 13.75 -6.62 6.93
CA LEU A 222 13.33 -6.47 8.32
C LEU A 222 13.43 -7.77 9.13
N GLY A 223 13.33 -8.93 8.47
CA GLY A 223 13.24 -10.21 9.15
C GLY A 223 12.01 -10.28 10.08
N ASP A 224 12.09 -11.10 11.14
CA ASP A 224 10.92 -11.46 11.94
C ASP A 224 10.38 -10.34 12.84
N ASN A 225 11.18 -9.33 13.21
CA ASN A 225 10.77 -8.28 14.17
C ASN A 225 11.44 -6.91 13.90
N GLY A 226 11.41 -6.46 12.65
CA GLY A 226 12.12 -5.24 12.24
C GLY A 226 11.25 -4.03 11.90
N PHE A 227 9.93 -4.06 12.09
CA PHE A 227 9.05 -3.02 11.54
C PHE A 227 9.37 -1.60 12.06
N GLU A 228 9.72 -1.46 13.34
CA GLU A 228 10.14 -0.21 13.97
C GLU A 228 11.39 0.40 13.32
N LYS A 229 12.24 -0.42 12.70
CA LYS A 229 13.40 0.06 11.93
C LYS A 229 12.96 0.90 10.73
N LEU A 230 11.82 0.60 10.10
CA LEU A 230 11.31 1.45 9.00
C LEU A 230 11.00 2.86 9.49
N LEU A 231 10.38 2.99 10.66
CA LEU A 231 10.06 4.29 11.25
C LEU A 231 11.35 5.07 11.57
N SER A 232 12.35 4.38 12.13
CA SER A 232 13.67 4.95 12.40
C SER A 232 14.35 5.42 11.11
N TYR A 233 14.27 4.63 10.04
CA TYR A 233 14.79 5.00 8.72
C TYR A 233 14.12 6.25 8.16
N TYR A 234 12.78 6.33 8.20
CA TYR A 234 12.08 7.52 7.74
C TYR A 234 12.37 8.75 8.59
N GLN A 235 12.53 8.60 9.90
CA GLN A 235 12.92 9.70 10.79
C GLN A 235 14.30 10.24 10.40
N LEU A 236 15.31 9.39 10.16
CA LEU A 236 16.62 9.86 9.71
C LEU A 236 16.56 10.61 8.37
N LEU A 237 15.73 10.14 7.42
CA LEU A 237 15.51 10.85 6.16
C LEU A 237 14.84 12.21 6.36
N HIS A 238 13.88 12.28 7.29
CA HIS A 238 13.23 13.52 7.67
C HIS A 238 14.23 14.53 8.25
N ASP A 239 15.15 14.05 9.08
CA ASP A 239 16.21 14.84 9.72
C ASP A 239 17.36 15.21 8.76
N GLY A 240 17.25 14.83 7.47
CA GLY A 240 18.16 15.23 6.42
C GLY A 240 19.41 14.36 6.28
N VAL A 241 19.46 13.20 6.95
CA VAL A 241 20.54 12.23 6.76
C VAL A 241 20.49 11.69 5.33
N ASP A 242 21.67 11.54 4.71
CA ASP A 242 21.78 10.93 3.40
C ASP A 242 21.14 9.54 3.38
N ARG A 243 20.53 9.16 2.27
CA ARG A 243 19.78 7.91 2.17
C ARG A 243 20.64 6.68 2.42
N ASP A 244 21.80 6.60 1.80
CA ASP A 244 22.64 5.40 1.89
C ASP A 244 23.22 5.30 3.30
N GLN A 245 23.56 6.46 3.89
CA GLN A 245 23.93 6.55 5.29
C GLN A 245 22.79 6.14 6.24
N ALA A 246 21.57 6.67 6.06
CA ALA A 246 20.41 6.33 6.88
C ALA A 246 20.06 4.84 6.78
N PHE A 247 20.14 4.27 5.57
CA PHE A 247 19.91 2.86 5.33
C PHE A 247 20.93 2.00 6.08
N ASN A 248 22.22 2.29 5.94
CA ASN A 248 23.26 1.56 6.66
C ASN A 248 23.16 1.73 8.18
N ASN A 249 22.88 2.94 8.67
CA ASN A 249 22.75 3.21 10.11
C ASN A 249 21.64 2.37 10.76
N VAL A 250 20.53 2.16 10.06
CA VAL A 250 19.35 1.48 10.61
C VAL A 250 19.37 -0.02 10.38
N PHE A 251 19.79 -0.45 9.18
CA PHE A 251 19.73 -1.85 8.78
C PHE A 251 21.06 -2.58 8.92
N GLY A 252 22.17 -1.85 9.11
CA GLY A 252 23.52 -2.41 9.29
C GLY A 252 24.11 -3.01 8.02
N ILE A 253 23.55 -2.70 6.84
CA ILE A 253 24.01 -3.18 5.55
C ILE A 253 24.03 -2.03 4.55
N GLN A 254 24.96 -2.07 3.59
CA GLN A 254 24.98 -1.09 2.50
C GLN A 254 23.79 -1.33 1.56
N LEU A 255 23.13 -0.25 1.12
CA LEU A 255 22.00 -0.35 0.18
C LEU A 255 22.38 -1.09 -1.10
N THR A 256 23.58 -0.83 -1.65
CA THR A 256 24.06 -1.49 -2.87
C THR A 256 24.18 -3.00 -2.71
N ASP A 257 24.65 -3.44 -1.55
CA ASP A 257 24.87 -4.86 -1.26
C ASP A 257 23.53 -5.57 -1.06
N PHE A 258 22.60 -4.90 -0.38
CA PHE A 258 21.22 -5.38 -0.27
C PHE A 258 20.55 -5.56 -1.63
N LEU A 259 20.65 -4.55 -2.51
CA LEU A 259 20.05 -4.61 -3.84
C LEU A 259 20.66 -5.73 -4.69
N ALA A 260 21.98 -5.93 -4.61
CA ALA A 260 22.68 -7.02 -5.28
C ALA A 260 22.21 -8.40 -4.79
N ASP A 261 22.12 -8.62 -3.47
CA ASP A 261 21.60 -9.86 -2.90
C ASP A 261 20.15 -10.12 -3.33
N MET A 262 19.32 -9.07 -3.34
CA MET A 262 17.92 -9.19 -3.80
C MET A 262 17.81 -9.51 -5.29
N ASN A 263 18.71 -8.98 -6.14
CA ASN A 263 18.78 -9.37 -7.55
C ASN A 263 19.09 -10.86 -7.70
N ASP A 264 20.10 -11.36 -6.99
CA ASP A 264 20.47 -12.77 -7.02
C ASP A 264 19.35 -13.67 -6.51
N TYR A 265 18.68 -13.25 -5.42
CA TYR A 265 17.53 -13.93 -4.87
C TYR A 265 16.39 -14.05 -5.90
N PHE A 266 16.01 -12.93 -6.54
CA PHE A 266 14.92 -12.97 -7.52
C PHE A 266 15.29 -13.72 -8.80
N ASN A 267 16.54 -13.63 -9.27
CA ASN A 267 17.01 -14.42 -10.39
C ASN A 267 16.87 -15.93 -10.11
N LYS A 268 17.33 -16.39 -8.93
CA LYS A 268 17.14 -17.79 -8.51
C LYS A 268 15.67 -18.17 -8.41
N LEU A 269 14.84 -17.26 -7.86
CA LEU A 269 13.41 -17.48 -7.73
C LEU A 269 12.75 -17.69 -9.09
N CYS A 270 13.08 -16.89 -10.11
CA CYS A 270 12.57 -17.03 -11.48
C CYS A 270 13.16 -18.24 -12.23
N SER A 271 14.45 -18.57 -12.05
CA SER A 271 15.08 -19.73 -12.70
C SER A 271 14.57 -21.09 -12.19
N SER A 272 13.92 -21.11 -11.01
CA SER A 272 13.37 -22.33 -10.42
C SER A 272 11.98 -22.74 -10.96
N TYR A 273 11.44 -22.04 -11.96
CA TYR A 273 10.15 -22.34 -12.58
C TYR A 273 10.35 -23.11 -13.90
N PRO A 274 9.89 -24.37 -13.99
CA PRO A 274 9.93 -25.15 -15.24
C PRO A 274 8.99 -24.60 -16.31
#